data_AF-A0A7V9L5P1-F1
#
_entry.id   AF-A0A7V9L5P1-F1
#
_cell.length_a   1.000
_cell.length_b   1.000
_cell.length_c   1.000
_cell.angle_alpha   90.00
_cell.angle_beta   90.00
_cell.angle_gamma   90.00
#
_symmetry.space_group_name_H-M   'P 1'
#
loop_
_entity.id
_entity.type
_entity.pdbx_description
1 polymer ?
#
loop_
_entity_poly.entity_id
_entity_poly.type
_entity_poly.pdbx_seq_one_letter_code
_entity_poly.pdbx_strand_id
1 'polypeptide(L)'
;MWTLAACEIRIAERTGDDDAIAPVACGNFIIEAGEVCDDGNVFDGDTCNSTCTSDETCGNGVIDTIGGETCDDGNLLGGDGCSADCTSDETCGNGVVDLAKGETCDDGDLQGGDGCSANCQSNESCGNAVTDASTSPPEQCDDGPSGSANCDVNCTTATCGDMTVNTLRGEQCDAGPSGSSQCDSNCTTAFCGDQTVNSFRNEQCDDGNGTTTDACIACKSAFCGDGFILSGTEQCDDQNSNLSDACTVNCQAAFCGDGFLRANVEKCEDGNTNNGDGCDSNCQFEPRTYVITDPAQLINQGTFCDGIGDNRYDGCNAQPTGFTWQDSASFTPSMIQIEFDNGVNCVGAETKNFDLNGVFAGSATILPGDCVCTPAHQMNVVTVNNPGTYSVGGSNSMLLTASPSCFGFSNVLMGGVFVRITVFP
;
A
#
# COMPACT_ATOMS: atom_id res chain seq x y z
N MET A 1 -144.97 41.55 -30.94
CA MET A 1 -145.06 41.50 -29.47
C MET A 1 -144.46 40.18 -29.03
N TRP A 2 -143.56 40.25 -28.06
CA TRP A 2 -142.66 39.22 -27.55
C TRP A 2 -143.33 37.89 -27.21
N THR A 3 -142.59 36.78 -27.34
CA THR A 3 -142.58 35.71 -26.31
C THR A 3 -141.24 34.97 -26.36
N LEU A 4 -140.64 34.83 -25.17
CA LEU A 4 -139.40 34.12 -24.87
C LEU A 4 -139.57 32.61 -25.10
N ALA A 5 -138.56 31.96 -25.69
CA ALA A 5 -138.42 30.51 -25.69
C ALA A 5 -137.18 30.11 -24.89
N ALA A 6 -137.39 29.18 -23.97
CA ALA A 6 -136.44 28.69 -22.97
C ALA A 6 -135.26 27.93 -23.59
N CYS A 7 -134.13 27.97 -22.86
CA CYS A 7 -132.94 27.16 -23.12
C CYS A 7 -133.20 25.71 -22.67
N GLU A 8 -133.19 24.76 -23.61
CA GLU A 8 -133.14 23.33 -23.31
C GLU A 8 -131.68 22.88 -23.29
N ILE A 9 -131.24 22.33 -22.16
CA ILE A 9 -129.97 21.62 -22.01
C ILE A 9 -130.13 20.26 -22.73
N ARG A 10 -129.36 20.04 -23.79
CA ARG A 10 -129.18 18.70 -24.38
C ARG A 10 -127.98 18.04 -23.74
N ILE A 11 -128.23 16.97 -22.99
CA ILE A 11 -127.21 16.02 -22.58
C ILE A 11 -126.80 15.28 -23.86
N ALA A 12 -125.58 15.49 -24.33
CA ALA A 12 -125.02 14.69 -25.41
C ALA A 12 -124.61 13.33 -24.84
N GLU A 13 -125.27 12.27 -25.31
CA GLU A 13 -124.86 10.89 -25.06
C GLU A 13 -123.52 10.66 -25.75
N ARG A 14 -122.48 10.39 -24.95
CA ARG A 14 -121.16 9.96 -25.41
C ARG A 14 -121.29 8.55 -25.97
N THR A 15 -121.59 8.45 -27.26
CA THR A 15 -121.44 7.22 -28.05
C THR A 15 -120.16 7.36 -28.88
N GLY A 16 -119.05 7.13 -28.20
CA GLY A 16 -117.72 7.07 -28.79
C GLY A 16 -116.97 6.00 -28.01
N ASP A 17 -116.65 4.94 -28.73
CA ASP A 17 -115.79 3.83 -28.37
C ASP A 17 -114.47 4.34 -27.78
N ASP A 18 -114.39 4.50 -26.46
CA ASP A 18 -113.15 4.91 -25.74
C ASP A 18 -112.22 3.69 -25.49
N ASP A 19 -112.43 2.56 -26.16
CA ASP A 19 -111.57 1.37 -26.11
C ASP A 19 -110.73 1.19 -27.39
N ALA A 20 -110.61 2.24 -28.21
CA ALA A 20 -109.46 2.32 -29.11
C ALA A 20 -108.23 2.61 -28.24
N ILE A 21 -107.52 1.54 -27.85
CA ILE A 21 -106.15 1.62 -27.31
C ILE A 21 -105.42 2.59 -28.25
N ALA A 22 -105.09 3.79 -27.75
CA ALA A 22 -104.33 4.76 -28.50
C ALA A 22 -103.07 4.04 -29.03
N PRO A 23 -102.63 4.32 -30.26
CA PRO A 23 -101.38 3.73 -30.73
C PRO A 23 -100.29 4.12 -29.72
N VAL A 24 -99.55 3.12 -29.22
CA VAL A 24 -98.43 3.34 -28.29
C VAL A 24 -97.56 4.45 -28.85
N ALA A 25 -97.43 5.55 -28.12
CA ALA A 25 -96.86 6.78 -28.64
C ALA A 25 -96.02 7.51 -27.60
N CYS A 26 -94.71 7.40 -27.77
CA CYS A 26 -93.72 8.11 -26.98
C CYS A 26 -93.95 9.63 -26.97
N GLY A 27 -93.87 10.22 -25.78
CA GLY A 27 -93.93 11.66 -25.55
C GLY A 27 -95.32 12.19 -25.22
N ASN A 28 -96.18 11.38 -24.61
CA ASN A 28 -97.56 11.73 -24.27
C ASN A 28 -97.83 11.85 -22.75
N PHE A 29 -96.79 11.73 -21.93
CA PHE A 29 -96.77 11.66 -20.46
C PHE A 29 -97.39 10.38 -19.86
N ILE A 30 -97.59 9.32 -20.64
CA ILE A 30 -98.18 8.06 -20.20
C ILE A 30 -97.24 6.93 -20.58
N ILE A 31 -96.70 6.21 -19.58
CA ILE A 31 -95.91 5.01 -19.82
C ILE A 31 -96.84 3.87 -20.25
N GLU A 32 -96.76 3.49 -21.52
CA GLU A 32 -97.56 2.44 -22.14
C GLU A 32 -96.80 1.09 -22.24
N ALA A 33 -97.49 0.04 -22.68
CA ALA A 33 -96.88 -1.29 -22.78
C ALA A 33 -95.79 -1.33 -23.85
N GLY A 34 -94.54 -1.44 -23.42
CA GLY A 34 -93.35 -1.42 -24.29
C GLY A 34 -92.44 -0.22 -24.07
N GLU A 35 -92.89 0.77 -23.29
CA GLU A 35 -92.11 1.95 -22.91
C GLU A 35 -91.45 1.76 -21.55
N VAL A 36 -90.23 2.26 -21.42
CA VAL A 36 -89.46 2.29 -20.17
C VAL A 36 -89.73 3.60 -19.41
N CYS A 37 -89.96 4.69 -20.14
CA CYS A 37 -90.23 6.04 -19.65
C CYS A 37 -91.17 6.77 -20.62
N ASP A 38 -91.74 7.90 -20.21
CA ASP A 38 -92.36 8.90 -21.09
C ASP A 38 -92.34 10.25 -20.36
N ASP A 39 -91.59 11.22 -20.90
CA ASP A 39 -91.40 12.56 -20.31
C ASP A 39 -92.27 13.63 -20.98
N GLY A 40 -93.17 13.24 -21.89
CA GLY A 40 -94.09 14.11 -22.59
C GLY A 40 -93.52 14.81 -23.83
N ASN A 41 -92.35 14.38 -24.32
CA ASN A 41 -91.83 14.81 -25.60
C ASN A 41 -90.99 13.71 -26.29
N VAL A 42 -90.29 14.05 -27.38
CA VAL A 42 -89.45 13.10 -28.16
C VAL A 42 -88.05 13.67 -28.43
N PHE A 43 -87.57 14.51 -27.52
CA PHE A 43 -86.18 14.96 -27.50
C PHE A 43 -85.33 13.90 -26.79
N ASP A 44 -84.05 13.89 -27.10
CA ASP A 44 -83.07 13.07 -26.40
C ASP A 44 -82.30 13.99 -25.44
N GLY A 45 -81.83 13.46 -24.32
CA GLY A 45 -81.06 14.16 -23.28
C GLY A 45 -81.91 14.93 -22.27
N ASP A 46 -83.20 14.66 -22.19
CA ASP A 46 -84.14 15.28 -21.25
C ASP A 46 -84.92 14.29 -20.39
N THR A 47 -84.30 13.15 -20.01
CA THR A 47 -84.75 12.11 -19.05
C THR A 47 -85.58 10.97 -19.64
N CYS A 48 -85.90 11.02 -20.93
CA CYS A 48 -86.46 9.89 -21.66
C CYS A 48 -86.08 10.03 -23.13
N ASN A 49 -85.55 8.98 -23.74
CA ASN A 49 -85.11 9.08 -25.12
C ASN A 49 -86.29 9.20 -26.10
N SER A 50 -86.02 9.64 -27.33
CA SER A 50 -87.04 9.88 -28.38
C SER A 50 -87.84 8.65 -28.82
N THR A 51 -87.47 7.46 -28.35
CA THR A 51 -88.18 6.20 -28.60
C THR A 51 -88.83 5.60 -27.34
N CYS A 52 -88.74 6.28 -26.20
CA CYS A 52 -89.24 5.83 -24.89
C CYS A 52 -88.71 4.44 -24.48
N THR A 53 -87.54 4.06 -24.98
CA THR A 53 -86.90 2.77 -24.70
C THR A 53 -85.85 2.87 -23.59
N SER A 54 -85.45 4.08 -23.22
CA SER A 54 -84.42 4.35 -22.22
C SER A 54 -84.81 5.58 -21.41
N ASP A 55 -84.68 5.49 -20.09
CA ASP A 55 -84.80 6.62 -19.17
C ASP A 55 -83.53 7.50 -19.09
N GLU A 56 -82.60 7.28 -20.03
CA GLU A 56 -81.34 8.04 -20.17
C GLU A 56 -80.50 8.04 -18.89
N THR A 57 -80.54 6.90 -18.18
CA THR A 57 -79.73 6.66 -16.99
C THR A 57 -78.70 5.57 -17.25
N CYS A 58 -77.48 5.84 -16.79
CA CYS A 58 -76.39 4.88 -16.85
C CYS A 58 -76.75 3.56 -16.18
N GLY A 59 -76.41 2.46 -16.85
CA GLY A 59 -76.59 1.10 -16.37
C GLY A 59 -77.99 0.54 -16.63
N ASN A 60 -78.73 1.08 -17.59
CA ASN A 60 -80.08 0.62 -17.93
C ASN A 60 -80.12 -0.36 -19.10
N GLY A 61 -78.98 -0.66 -19.70
CA GLY A 61 -78.81 -1.58 -20.81
C GLY A 61 -78.86 -0.92 -22.19
N VAL A 62 -78.91 0.41 -22.28
CA VAL A 62 -79.01 1.20 -23.52
C VAL A 62 -77.93 2.29 -23.49
N ILE A 63 -77.20 2.47 -24.60
CA ILE A 63 -76.17 3.53 -24.69
C ILE A 63 -76.81 4.83 -25.16
N ASP A 64 -76.93 5.80 -24.25
CA ASP A 64 -77.53 7.11 -24.50
C ASP A 64 -76.48 8.20 -24.77
N THR A 65 -75.95 8.20 -26.00
CA THR A 65 -74.87 9.13 -26.43
C THR A 65 -75.18 10.62 -26.26
N ILE A 66 -76.46 11.03 -26.33
CA ILE A 66 -76.87 12.43 -26.11
C ILE A 66 -76.88 12.80 -24.62
N GLY A 67 -77.18 11.82 -23.76
CA GLY A 67 -77.00 11.91 -22.30
C GLY A 67 -75.53 11.92 -21.86
N GLY A 68 -74.61 11.60 -22.78
CA GLY A 68 -73.16 11.65 -22.55
C GLY A 68 -72.53 10.28 -22.28
N GLU A 69 -73.26 9.19 -22.51
CA GLU A 69 -72.76 7.84 -22.31
C GLU A 69 -71.85 7.38 -23.45
N THR A 70 -70.73 6.75 -23.08
CA THR A 70 -69.78 6.11 -23.99
C THR A 70 -70.02 4.59 -24.05
N CYS A 71 -70.56 4.01 -22.98
CA CYS A 71 -70.90 2.60 -22.83
C CYS A 71 -72.13 2.43 -21.93
N ASP A 72 -72.68 1.21 -21.90
CA ASP A 72 -73.66 0.77 -20.90
C ASP A 72 -73.61 -0.77 -20.84
N ASP A 73 -73.40 -1.34 -19.65
CA ASP A 73 -73.36 -2.80 -19.44
C ASP A 73 -74.54 -3.34 -18.61
N GLY A 74 -75.57 -2.52 -18.41
CA GLY A 74 -76.80 -2.86 -17.72
C GLY A 74 -76.72 -2.79 -16.20
N ASN A 75 -75.68 -2.16 -15.64
CA ASN A 75 -75.62 -1.85 -14.21
C ASN A 75 -74.70 -0.66 -13.86
N LEU A 76 -74.55 -0.34 -12.56
CA LEU A 76 -73.74 0.77 -12.04
C LEU A 76 -72.49 0.30 -11.27
N LEU A 77 -72.11 -0.98 -11.41
CA LEU A 77 -70.83 -1.46 -10.94
C LEU A 77 -69.76 -0.99 -11.91
N GLY A 78 -68.58 -0.65 -11.40
CA GLY A 78 -67.40 -0.44 -12.24
C GLY A 78 -66.52 -1.69 -12.18
N GLY A 79 -65.77 -1.92 -13.24
CA GLY A 79 -64.84 -3.01 -13.40
C GLY A 79 -65.41 -4.21 -14.16
N ASP A 80 -66.62 -4.13 -14.71
CA ASP A 80 -67.32 -5.18 -15.45
C ASP A 80 -67.58 -4.90 -16.94
N GLY A 81 -67.08 -3.78 -17.47
CA GLY A 81 -67.10 -3.46 -18.90
C GLY A 81 -67.64 -2.08 -19.23
N CYS A 82 -68.19 -1.37 -18.25
CA CYS A 82 -68.53 0.04 -18.35
C CYS A 82 -68.29 0.73 -17.00
N SER A 83 -67.83 1.98 -17.00
CA SER A 83 -67.65 2.71 -15.75
C SER A 83 -69.01 2.95 -15.08
N ALA A 84 -69.01 3.09 -13.75
CA ALA A 84 -70.25 3.32 -12.98
C ALA A 84 -70.98 4.64 -13.31
N ASP A 85 -70.37 5.51 -14.12
CA ASP A 85 -70.96 6.75 -14.64
C ASP A 85 -71.11 6.73 -16.17
N CYS A 86 -70.85 5.60 -16.82
CA CYS A 86 -70.94 5.38 -18.26
C CYS A 86 -70.07 6.31 -19.10
N THR A 87 -69.09 6.97 -18.50
CA THR A 87 -68.18 7.89 -19.22
C THR A 87 -66.99 7.17 -19.85
N SER A 88 -66.69 5.94 -19.45
CA SER A 88 -65.56 5.14 -19.93
C SER A 88 -65.96 3.69 -20.19
N ASP A 89 -65.52 3.12 -21.32
CA ASP A 89 -65.66 1.69 -21.64
C ASP A 89 -64.64 0.80 -20.91
N GLU A 90 -63.94 1.36 -19.92
CA GLU A 90 -62.95 0.69 -19.07
C GLU A 90 -61.80 0.05 -19.85
N THR A 91 -61.42 0.71 -20.96
CA THR A 91 -60.29 0.31 -21.79
C THR A 91 -59.14 1.29 -21.68
N CYS A 92 -57.95 0.76 -21.43
CA CYS A 92 -56.72 1.54 -21.44
C CYS A 92 -56.51 2.25 -22.78
N GLY A 93 -56.12 3.51 -22.72
CA GLY A 93 -55.87 4.40 -23.85
C GLY A 93 -57.12 5.12 -24.33
N ASN A 94 -58.17 5.24 -23.53
CA ASN A 94 -59.41 5.91 -23.91
C ASN A 94 -59.49 7.37 -23.41
N GLY A 95 -58.47 7.83 -22.69
CA GLY A 95 -58.36 9.19 -22.13
C GLY A 95 -58.94 9.32 -20.72
N VAL A 96 -59.37 8.23 -20.09
CA VAL A 96 -59.97 8.19 -18.74
C VAL A 96 -59.22 7.17 -17.88
N VAL A 97 -58.90 7.53 -16.63
CA VAL A 97 -58.22 6.61 -15.72
C VAL A 97 -59.23 5.73 -14.98
N ASP A 98 -59.28 4.44 -15.35
CA ASP A 98 -60.23 3.48 -14.80
C ASP A 98 -59.67 2.72 -13.58
N LEU A 99 -59.76 3.36 -12.42
CA LEU A 99 -59.28 2.80 -11.15
C LEU A 99 -59.92 1.44 -10.79
N ALA A 100 -61.15 1.17 -11.25
CA ALA A 100 -61.83 -0.10 -11.02
C ALA A 100 -61.17 -1.28 -11.77
N LYS A 101 -60.50 -1.00 -12.90
CA LYS A 101 -59.66 -1.98 -13.62
C LYS A 101 -58.21 -2.00 -13.14
N GLY A 102 -57.83 -1.06 -12.27
CA GLY A 102 -56.48 -0.96 -11.71
C GLY A 102 -55.53 -0.11 -12.57
N GLU A 103 -56.06 0.78 -13.39
CA GLU A 103 -55.24 1.73 -14.13
C GLU A 103 -54.61 2.78 -13.19
N THR A 104 -53.36 3.14 -13.50
CA THR A 104 -52.59 4.15 -12.77
C THR A 104 -52.49 5.46 -13.55
N CYS A 105 -52.60 5.38 -14.87
CA CYS A 105 -52.60 6.50 -15.81
C CYS A 105 -53.42 6.13 -17.05
N ASP A 106 -53.72 7.12 -17.87
CA ASP A 106 -54.22 6.98 -19.24
C ASP A 106 -53.87 8.28 -19.98
N ASP A 107 -53.19 8.18 -21.12
CA ASP A 107 -52.80 9.32 -21.97
C ASP A 107 -53.51 9.35 -23.33
N GLY A 108 -54.54 8.51 -23.50
CA GLY A 108 -55.44 8.53 -24.64
C GLY A 108 -54.99 7.68 -25.84
N ASP A 109 -53.97 6.84 -25.69
CA ASP A 109 -53.68 5.75 -26.62
C ASP A 109 -52.97 4.54 -25.97
N LEU A 110 -52.49 3.60 -26.79
CA LEU A 110 -51.79 2.37 -26.35
C LEU A 110 -50.31 2.38 -26.75
N GLN A 111 -49.77 3.54 -27.10
CA GLN A 111 -48.34 3.75 -27.23
C GLN A 111 -47.73 3.71 -25.83
N GLY A 112 -46.46 3.32 -25.76
CA GLY A 112 -45.69 3.49 -24.54
C GLY A 112 -44.53 4.41 -24.87
N GLY A 113 -44.04 5.11 -23.86
CA GLY A 113 -42.94 6.06 -23.90
C GLY A 113 -43.40 7.51 -24.01
N ASP A 114 -44.71 7.77 -23.94
CA ASP A 114 -45.36 9.06 -24.10
C ASP A 114 -46.13 9.57 -22.87
N GLY A 115 -46.02 8.86 -21.74
CA GLY A 115 -46.51 9.33 -20.44
C GLY A 115 -47.33 8.30 -19.69
N CYS A 116 -47.86 7.31 -20.39
CA CYS A 116 -48.48 6.14 -19.80
C CYS A 116 -48.02 4.87 -20.52
N SER A 117 -47.83 3.80 -19.76
CA SER A 117 -47.51 2.50 -20.34
C SER A 117 -48.69 2.00 -21.19
N ALA A 118 -48.41 1.24 -22.25
CA ALA A 118 -49.42 0.65 -23.15
C ALA A 118 -50.44 -0.30 -22.48
N ASN A 119 -50.33 -0.56 -21.18
CA ASN A 119 -51.29 -1.33 -20.39
C ASN A 119 -51.84 -0.53 -19.19
N CYS A 120 -51.59 0.78 -19.11
CA CYS A 120 -52.05 1.70 -18.09
C CYS A 120 -51.62 1.35 -16.66
N GLN A 121 -50.58 0.53 -16.49
CA GLN A 121 -50.10 0.11 -15.17
C GLN A 121 -48.98 0.99 -14.61
N SER A 122 -48.34 1.79 -15.45
CA SER A 122 -47.21 2.66 -15.07
C SER A 122 -47.32 4.02 -15.76
N ASN A 123 -47.01 5.07 -15.02
CA ASN A 123 -46.83 6.43 -15.53
C ASN A 123 -45.43 6.67 -16.12
N GLU A 124 -44.71 5.60 -16.45
CA GLU A 124 -43.43 5.62 -17.16
C GLU A 124 -42.37 6.49 -16.48
N SER A 125 -42.35 6.40 -15.15
CA SER A 125 -41.58 7.29 -14.29
C SER A 125 -40.71 6.49 -13.33
N CYS A 126 -39.41 6.74 -13.43
CA CYS A 126 -38.42 6.13 -12.55
C CYS A 126 -38.74 6.33 -11.06
N GLY A 127 -38.68 5.22 -10.33
CA GLY A 127 -38.92 5.11 -8.90
C GLY A 127 -40.35 4.69 -8.54
N ASN A 128 -41.14 4.21 -9.48
CA ASN A 128 -42.51 3.75 -9.26
C ASN A 128 -42.61 2.22 -9.02
N ALA A 129 -41.47 1.54 -8.94
CA ALA A 129 -41.33 0.10 -8.77
C ALA A 129 -41.85 -0.74 -9.96
N VAL A 130 -41.91 -0.15 -11.15
CA VAL A 130 -42.20 -0.82 -12.43
C VAL A 130 -41.08 -0.49 -13.39
N THR A 131 -40.52 -1.49 -14.07
CA THR A 131 -39.44 -1.25 -15.03
C THR A 131 -40.01 -0.93 -16.41
N ASP A 132 -39.88 0.31 -16.85
CA ASP A 132 -40.48 0.80 -18.09
C ASP A 132 -39.46 0.82 -19.25
N ALA A 133 -39.60 -0.16 -20.16
CA ALA A 133 -38.68 -0.33 -21.29
C ALA A 133 -38.97 0.62 -22.48
N SER A 134 -40.13 1.27 -22.49
CA SER A 134 -40.58 2.21 -23.53
C SER A 134 -40.11 3.65 -23.30
N THR A 135 -39.60 3.97 -22.10
CA THR A 135 -39.07 5.29 -21.77
C THR A 135 -37.80 5.63 -22.57
N SER A 136 -37.44 6.91 -22.61
CA SER A 136 -36.24 7.38 -23.29
C SER A 136 -35.42 8.30 -22.38
N PRO A 137 -34.29 7.81 -21.81
CA PRO A 137 -33.73 6.46 -21.97
C PRO A 137 -34.56 5.37 -21.27
N PRO A 138 -34.54 4.10 -21.75
CA PRO A 138 -35.21 2.99 -21.10
C PRO A 138 -34.69 2.75 -19.69
N GLU A 139 -35.58 2.45 -18.76
CA GLU A 139 -35.20 2.02 -17.43
C GLU A 139 -34.54 0.65 -17.47
N GLN A 140 -33.42 0.51 -16.76
CA GLN A 140 -32.71 -0.76 -16.67
C GLN A 140 -33.17 -1.60 -15.47
N CYS A 141 -33.77 -0.93 -14.48
CA CYS A 141 -34.34 -1.46 -13.26
C CYS A 141 -35.26 -0.40 -12.65
N ASP A 142 -36.16 -0.79 -11.75
CA ASP A 142 -36.87 0.13 -10.87
C ASP A 142 -37.28 -0.60 -9.58
N ASP A 143 -36.55 -0.36 -8.50
CA ASP A 143 -36.84 -0.92 -7.17
C ASP A 143 -37.51 0.11 -6.25
N GLY A 144 -38.11 1.16 -6.83
CA GLY A 144 -38.73 2.27 -6.12
C GLY A 144 -37.82 3.50 -5.95
N PRO A 145 -38.30 4.53 -5.24
CA PRO A 145 -37.72 5.88 -5.31
C PRO A 145 -36.39 6.04 -4.55
N SER A 146 -35.96 5.01 -3.82
CA SER A 146 -34.70 5.01 -3.06
C SER A 146 -33.61 4.15 -3.71
N GLY A 147 -33.90 3.49 -4.82
CA GLY A 147 -33.02 2.47 -5.39
C GLY A 147 -32.83 1.28 -4.46
N SER A 148 -31.87 0.43 -4.80
CA SER A 148 -31.54 -0.80 -4.06
C SER A 148 -30.05 -1.16 -4.21
N ALA A 149 -29.67 -2.35 -3.76
CA ALA A 149 -28.33 -2.88 -4.05
C ALA A 149 -28.10 -3.20 -5.54
N ASN A 150 -29.16 -3.28 -6.36
CA ASN A 150 -29.07 -3.62 -7.78
C ASN A 150 -29.58 -2.51 -8.70
N CYS A 151 -30.12 -1.43 -8.14
CA CYS A 151 -30.74 -0.36 -8.91
C CYS A 151 -30.42 1.01 -8.33
N ASP A 152 -29.99 1.93 -9.19
CA ASP A 152 -29.77 3.33 -8.83
C ASP A 152 -31.09 4.08 -8.71
N VAL A 153 -31.06 5.24 -8.04
CA VAL A 153 -32.23 6.10 -7.87
C VAL A 153 -32.72 6.70 -9.21
N ASN A 154 -31.86 6.73 -10.22
CA ASN A 154 -32.16 7.15 -11.60
C ASN A 154 -32.44 5.97 -12.53
N CYS A 155 -32.77 4.79 -12.00
CA CYS A 155 -33.20 3.60 -12.75
C CYS A 155 -32.17 3.07 -13.76
N THR A 156 -30.89 3.39 -13.50
CA THR A 156 -29.74 2.68 -14.08
C THR A 156 -29.35 1.53 -13.17
N THR A 157 -28.73 0.48 -13.73
CA THR A 157 -28.26 -0.64 -12.92
C THR A 157 -27.14 -0.20 -12.00
N ALA A 158 -27.25 -0.50 -10.70
CA ALA A 158 -26.18 -0.25 -9.74
C ALA A 158 -24.96 -1.12 -10.06
N THR A 159 -23.92 -0.52 -10.64
CA THR A 159 -22.73 -1.24 -11.11
C THR A 159 -21.44 -0.53 -10.73
N CYS A 160 -20.36 -1.29 -10.60
CA CYS A 160 -19.06 -0.68 -10.31
C CYS A 160 -18.50 -0.08 -11.59
N GLY A 161 -18.12 1.18 -11.52
CA GLY A 161 -17.52 1.96 -12.59
C GLY A 161 -18.52 2.78 -13.40
N ASP A 162 -19.74 3.01 -12.90
CA ASP A 162 -20.74 3.88 -13.55
C ASP A 162 -20.73 5.31 -13.00
N MET A 163 -19.75 5.64 -12.16
CA MET A 163 -19.57 6.93 -11.48
C MET A 163 -20.61 7.21 -10.37
N THR A 164 -21.39 6.20 -9.97
CA THR A 164 -22.36 6.29 -8.87
C THR A 164 -21.92 5.37 -7.74
N VAL A 165 -21.89 5.88 -6.50
CA VAL A 165 -21.46 5.07 -5.34
C VAL A 165 -22.64 4.31 -4.74
N ASN A 166 -22.69 3.01 -4.98
CA ASN A 166 -23.76 2.11 -4.57
C ASN A 166 -23.46 1.44 -3.22
N THR A 167 -23.65 2.20 -2.14
CA THR A 167 -23.35 1.73 -0.78
C THR A 167 -24.14 0.49 -0.37
N LEU A 168 -25.38 0.32 -0.84
CA LEU A 168 -26.20 -0.87 -0.58
C LEU A 168 -25.64 -2.13 -1.26
N ARG A 169 -24.88 -1.96 -2.35
CA ARG A 169 -24.17 -3.02 -3.08
C ARG A 169 -22.79 -3.34 -2.48
N GLY A 170 -22.35 -2.52 -1.53
CA GLY A 170 -21.05 -2.66 -0.84
C GLY A 170 -19.91 -1.88 -1.48
N GLU A 171 -20.19 -0.98 -2.42
CA GLU A 171 -19.17 -0.08 -2.95
C GLU A 171 -18.70 0.91 -1.89
N GLN A 172 -17.38 1.15 -1.84
CA GLN A 172 -16.78 2.15 -0.96
C GLN A 172 -16.51 3.46 -1.69
N CYS A 173 -16.39 3.41 -3.01
CA CYS A 173 -16.14 4.52 -3.92
C CYS A 173 -16.51 4.08 -5.34
N ASP A 174 -16.62 5.04 -6.26
CA ASP A 174 -16.73 4.78 -7.69
C ASP A 174 -16.02 5.92 -8.44
N ALA A 175 -15.05 5.56 -9.28
CA ALA A 175 -14.30 6.52 -10.11
C ALA A 175 -14.34 6.16 -11.59
N GLY A 176 -15.39 5.47 -12.02
CA GLY A 176 -15.51 4.91 -13.37
C GLY A 176 -14.79 3.56 -13.52
N PRO A 177 -14.83 2.96 -14.72
CA PRO A 177 -14.40 1.57 -14.94
C PRO A 177 -12.90 1.34 -14.75
N SER A 178 -12.11 2.42 -14.84
CA SER A 178 -10.66 2.36 -14.66
C SER A 178 -10.21 2.56 -13.21
N GLY A 179 -11.08 3.02 -12.31
CA GLY A 179 -10.68 3.49 -11.00
C GLY A 179 -9.90 4.82 -11.04
N SER A 180 -9.28 5.17 -9.92
CA SER A 180 -8.49 6.40 -9.70
C SER A 180 -7.41 6.19 -8.64
N SER A 181 -6.75 7.26 -8.20
CA SER A 181 -5.81 7.20 -7.07
C SER A 181 -6.47 6.99 -5.70
N GLN A 182 -7.79 7.03 -5.63
CA GLN A 182 -8.56 6.86 -4.38
C GLN A 182 -9.53 5.68 -4.45
N CYS A 183 -9.68 5.05 -5.61
CA CYS A 183 -10.66 4.02 -5.84
C CYS A 183 -10.14 2.98 -6.82
N ASP A 184 -10.25 1.72 -6.47
CA ASP A 184 -9.90 0.60 -7.34
C ASP A 184 -10.97 0.39 -8.41
N SER A 185 -10.64 -0.35 -9.46
CA SER A 185 -11.58 -0.70 -10.54
C SER A 185 -12.67 -1.68 -10.12
N ASN A 186 -12.57 -2.25 -8.91
CA ASN A 186 -13.59 -3.08 -8.26
C ASN A 186 -14.39 -2.31 -7.19
N CYS A 187 -14.23 -0.97 -7.12
CA CYS A 187 -14.96 -0.09 -6.21
C CYS A 187 -14.65 -0.28 -4.71
N THR A 188 -13.47 -0.82 -4.41
CA THR A 188 -12.85 -0.71 -3.08
C THR A 188 -11.97 0.54 -3.01
N THR A 189 -11.75 1.05 -1.80
CA THR A 189 -10.84 2.17 -1.62
C THR A 189 -9.42 1.73 -1.95
N ALA A 190 -8.75 2.48 -2.83
CA ALA A 190 -7.38 2.23 -3.23
C ALA A 190 -6.41 2.62 -2.11
N PHE A 191 -5.62 1.69 -1.57
CA PHE A 191 -4.50 1.94 -0.66
C PHE A 191 -3.47 0.82 -0.58
N CYS A 192 -2.22 1.21 -0.39
CA CYS A 192 -1.14 0.30 -0.04
C CYS A 192 -1.48 -0.69 1.08
N GLY A 193 -1.47 -1.98 0.74
CA GLY A 193 -1.82 -3.10 1.60
C GLY A 193 -3.26 -3.60 1.40
N ASP A 194 -3.95 -3.20 0.33
CA ASP A 194 -5.31 -3.65 0.00
C ASP A 194 -5.35 -4.90 -0.92
N GLN A 195 -4.18 -5.44 -1.25
CA GLN A 195 -3.94 -6.55 -2.19
C GLN A 195 -4.03 -6.17 -3.68
N THR A 196 -4.11 -4.88 -4.01
CA THR A 196 -4.25 -4.36 -5.36
C THR A 196 -3.16 -3.34 -5.65
N VAL A 197 -2.28 -3.63 -6.62
CA VAL A 197 -1.24 -2.67 -7.04
C VAL A 197 -1.87 -1.49 -7.79
N ASN A 198 -1.94 -0.32 -7.16
CA ASN A 198 -2.61 0.85 -7.71
C ASN A 198 -1.68 1.70 -8.59
N SER A 199 -1.81 1.57 -9.92
CA SER A 199 -1.00 2.35 -10.87
C SER A 199 -1.21 3.86 -10.75
N PHE A 200 -2.43 4.33 -10.44
CA PHE A 200 -2.74 5.76 -10.26
C PHE A 200 -2.12 6.37 -8.99
N ARG A 201 -1.72 5.54 -8.02
CA ARG A 201 -0.97 5.94 -6.81
C ARG A 201 0.54 5.73 -6.95
N ASN A 202 1.01 5.32 -8.14
CA ASN A 202 2.39 4.96 -8.43
C ASN A 202 2.92 3.82 -7.53
N GLU A 203 2.07 2.89 -7.14
CA GLU A 203 2.48 1.70 -6.39
C GLU A 203 3.26 0.75 -7.32
N GLN A 204 4.37 0.20 -6.81
CA GLN A 204 5.20 -0.77 -7.54
C GLN A 204 4.91 -2.22 -7.09
N CYS A 205 4.35 -2.36 -5.90
CA CYS A 205 3.97 -3.61 -5.28
C CYS A 205 2.80 -3.33 -4.34
N ASP A 206 2.11 -4.41 -3.95
CA ASP A 206 1.15 -4.46 -2.85
C ASP A 206 1.16 -5.90 -2.34
N ASP A 207 1.40 -6.11 -1.06
CA ASP A 207 1.49 -7.42 -0.43
C ASP A 207 0.34 -7.69 0.57
N GLY A 208 -0.71 -6.88 0.51
CA GLY A 208 -1.92 -7.03 1.31
C GLY A 208 -1.77 -6.66 2.77
N ASN A 209 -0.69 -5.97 3.16
CA ASN A 209 -0.54 -5.50 4.53
C ASN A 209 0.22 -4.15 4.59
N GLY A 210 0.28 -3.54 5.78
CA GLY A 210 0.92 -2.23 5.99
C GLY A 210 2.33 -2.30 6.58
N THR A 211 2.98 -3.45 6.54
CA THR A 211 4.31 -3.66 7.11
C THR A 211 5.36 -3.02 6.21
N THR A 212 6.35 -2.36 6.82
CA THR A 212 7.40 -1.63 6.09
C THR A 212 8.77 -2.29 6.23
N THR A 213 8.78 -3.59 6.53
CA THR A 213 9.99 -4.39 6.79
C THR A 213 10.01 -5.69 5.98
N ASP A 214 9.15 -5.78 4.97
CA ASP A 214 9.08 -6.88 4.02
C ASP A 214 9.40 -6.38 2.61
N ALA A 215 9.11 -7.17 1.60
CA ALA A 215 9.47 -6.86 0.22
C ALA A 215 8.69 -5.67 -0.36
N CYS A 216 7.61 -5.22 0.28
CA CYS A 216 6.76 -4.14 -0.21
C CYS A 216 6.65 -2.97 0.77
N ILE A 217 7.66 -2.12 0.76
CA ILE A 217 7.83 -1.05 1.73
C ILE A 217 7.13 0.20 1.21
N ALA A 218 6.06 0.62 1.89
CA ALA A 218 5.27 1.78 1.49
C ALA A 218 4.89 1.75 -0.01
N CYS A 219 4.56 0.56 -0.51
CA CYS A 219 4.21 0.27 -1.90
C CYS A 219 5.31 0.57 -2.94
N LYS A 220 6.56 0.49 -2.49
CA LYS A 220 7.75 0.40 -3.32
C LYS A 220 8.44 -0.94 -3.03
N SER A 221 9.08 -1.50 -4.06
CA SER A 221 9.90 -2.69 -3.84
C SER A 221 11.03 -2.34 -2.87
N ALA A 222 11.25 -3.18 -1.85
CA ALA A 222 12.37 -3.05 -0.93
C ALA A 222 13.71 -3.14 -1.69
N PHE A 223 14.68 -2.31 -1.33
CA PHE A 223 16.05 -2.42 -1.83
C PHE A 223 17.09 -1.88 -0.84
N CYS A 224 18.28 -2.45 -0.89
CA CYS A 224 19.37 -2.03 -0.05
C CYS A 224 19.74 -0.56 -0.25
N GLY A 225 19.73 0.21 0.83
CA GLY A 225 19.97 1.65 0.87
C GLY A 225 18.70 2.49 0.74
N ASP A 226 17.51 1.92 0.93
CA ASP A 226 16.22 2.63 0.88
C ASP A 226 15.78 3.22 2.24
N GLY A 227 16.50 2.87 3.30
CA GLY A 227 16.25 3.31 4.67
C GLY A 227 15.46 2.36 5.53
N PHE A 228 15.06 1.22 4.99
CA PHE A 228 14.27 0.22 5.68
C PHE A 228 14.97 -1.13 5.62
N ILE A 229 14.89 -1.89 6.71
CA ILE A 229 15.52 -3.21 6.78
C ILE A 229 14.51 -4.26 6.32
N LEU A 230 14.79 -4.91 5.20
CA LEU A 230 14.06 -6.09 4.73
C LEU A 230 14.34 -7.30 5.63
N SER A 231 13.38 -7.65 6.48
CA SER A 231 13.50 -8.71 7.48
C SER A 231 13.88 -10.05 6.86
N GLY A 232 14.96 -10.65 7.38
CA GLY A 232 15.47 -11.95 6.93
C GLY A 232 16.32 -11.91 5.66
N THR A 233 16.46 -10.75 5.00
CA THR A 233 17.35 -10.57 3.84
C THR A 233 18.46 -9.58 4.15
N GLU A 234 18.13 -8.44 4.76
CA GLU A 234 19.06 -7.38 5.10
C GLU A 234 19.42 -7.42 6.58
N GLN A 235 20.70 -7.24 6.89
CA GLN A 235 21.20 -7.16 8.27
C GLN A 235 21.27 -5.71 8.76
N CYS A 236 21.36 -4.76 7.83
CA CYS A 236 21.44 -3.33 8.05
C CYS A 236 20.87 -2.61 6.82
N ASP A 237 20.52 -1.33 6.98
CA ASP A 237 20.28 -0.39 5.89
C ASP A 237 20.67 1.01 6.41
N ASP A 238 21.52 1.72 5.68
CA ASP A 238 22.01 3.05 6.03
C ASP A 238 21.67 4.13 4.98
N GLN A 239 20.57 3.91 4.24
CA GLN A 239 20.00 4.85 3.28
C GLN A 239 20.93 5.23 2.12
N ASN A 240 21.96 4.43 1.87
CA ASN A 240 22.90 4.71 0.81
C ASN A 240 23.53 3.41 0.25
N SER A 241 24.30 3.53 -0.82
CA SER A 241 24.96 2.41 -1.50
C SER A 241 26.48 2.52 -1.43
N ASN A 242 27.01 3.00 -0.30
CA ASN A 242 28.43 3.12 -0.07
C ASN A 242 28.99 1.78 0.46
N LEU A 243 30.27 1.56 0.21
CA LEU A 243 31.00 0.36 0.66
C LEU A 243 31.86 0.65 1.89
N SER A 244 32.07 1.93 2.20
CA SER A 244 33.03 2.38 3.20
C SER A 244 32.44 2.63 4.59
N ASP A 245 31.16 2.36 4.78
CA ASP A 245 30.38 2.53 6.00
C ASP A 245 29.92 1.20 6.59
N ALA A 246 29.23 1.27 7.74
CA ALA A 246 28.90 0.11 8.54
C ALA A 246 27.92 -0.84 7.85
N CYS A 247 27.23 -0.40 6.79
CA CYS A 247 26.40 -1.24 5.95
C CYS A 247 26.98 -1.35 4.54
N THR A 248 27.11 -2.58 4.04
CA THR A 248 27.63 -2.80 2.69
C THR A 248 26.55 -2.59 1.62
N VAL A 249 26.94 -2.45 0.35
CA VAL A 249 26.01 -2.38 -0.81
C VAL A 249 25.10 -3.60 -0.98
N ASN A 250 25.37 -4.69 -0.28
CA ASN A 250 24.54 -5.89 -0.25
C ASN A 250 23.79 -6.02 1.10
N CYS A 251 23.68 -4.92 1.85
CA CYS A 251 23.01 -4.78 3.14
C CYS A 251 23.40 -5.85 4.16
N GLN A 252 24.68 -6.21 4.12
CA GLN A 252 25.34 -6.98 5.16
C GLN A 252 26.10 -6.01 6.07
N ALA A 253 26.08 -6.27 7.37
CA ALA A 253 26.87 -5.49 8.30
C ALA A 253 28.36 -5.65 7.96
N ALA A 254 29.09 -4.54 7.96
CA ALA A 254 30.55 -4.56 7.91
C ALA A 254 31.09 -5.40 9.09
N PHE A 255 32.08 -6.25 8.82
CA PHE A 255 32.71 -7.06 9.85
C PHE A 255 34.21 -7.11 9.65
N CYS A 256 34.92 -7.20 10.77
CA CYS A 256 36.36 -7.27 10.79
C CYS A 256 36.88 -8.51 10.08
N GLY A 257 37.90 -8.36 9.26
CA GLY A 257 38.53 -9.46 8.53
C GLY A 257 37.88 -9.78 7.19
N ASP A 258 37.02 -8.91 6.67
CA ASP A 258 36.39 -9.08 5.37
C ASP A 258 37.20 -8.53 4.19
N GLY A 259 38.40 -8.00 4.48
CA GLY A 259 39.35 -7.47 3.50
C GLY A 259 39.10 -6.02 3.09
N PHE A 260 38.11 -5.33 3.66
CA PHE A 260 37.80 -3.93 3.34
C PHE A 260 38.01 -3.00 4.53
N LEU A 261 39.08 -2.19 4.51
CA LEU A 261 39.28 -1.14 5.51
C LEU A 261 38.25 -0.02 5.36
N ARG A 262 37.30 0.08 6.29
CA ARG A 262 36.24 1.10 6.26
C ARG A 262 36.53 2.29 7.17
N ALA A 263 36.71 3.45 6.56
CA ALA A 263 37.03 4.67 7.28
C ALA A 263 35.94 5.06 8.28
N ASN A 264 36.34 5.24 9.55
CA ASN A 264 35.46 5.55 10.69
C ASN A 264 34.59 4.38 11.20
N VAL A 265 34.70 3.19 10.62
CA VAL A 265 34.06 1.95 11.13
C VAL A 265 35.11 1.08 11.79
N GLU A 266 36.26 0.90 11.13
CA GLU A 266 37.36 0.04 11.57
C GLU A 266 38.66 0.83 11.63
N LYS A 267 39.56 0.47 12.57
CA LYS A 267 40.87 1.11 12.65
C LYS A 267 41.92 0.41 11.79
N CYS A 268 41.75 -0.87 11.55
CA CYS A 268 42.63 -1.72 10.76
C CYS A 268 41.83 -2.80 10.03
N GLU A 269 42.46 -3.48 9.08
CA GLU A 269 41.93 -4.63 8.36
C GLU A 269 43.11 -5.41 7.77
N ASP A 270 43.19 -6.72 8.02
CA ASP A 270 44.25 -7.61 7.53
C ASP A 270 43.74 -8.91 6.86
N GLY A 271 42.46 -8.93 6.51
CA GLY A 271 41.81 -9.98 5.71
C GLY A 271 41.36 -11.19 6.51
N ASN A 272 41.44 -11.15 7.84
CA ASN A 272 40.96 -12.23 8.71
C ASN A 272 40.69 -11.74 10.16
N THR A 273 40.35 -12.66 11.08
CA THR A 273 40.03 -12.35 12.50
C THR A 273 40.98 -13.05 13.48
N ASN A 274 42.12 -13.55 13.00
CA ASN A 274 43.13 -14.11 13.88
C ASN A 274 43.74 -12.98 14.71
N ASN A 275 44.18 -13.32 15.92
CA ASN A 275 44.92 -12.37 16.74
C ASN A 275 46.43 -12.60 16.55
N GLY A 276 47.19 -11.52 16.49
CA GLY A 276 48.65 -11.48 16.42
C GLY A 276 49.25 -11.28 15.02
N ASP A 277 48.44 -11.09 13.98
CA ASP A 277 48.88 -10.88 12.59
C ASP A 277 48.69 -9.45 12.07
N GLY A 278 48.08 -8.56 12.87
CA GLY A 278 48.12 -7.12 12.62
C GLY A 278 46.85 -6.38 13.03
N CYS A 279 45.71 -7.04 12.98
CA CYS A 279 44.41 -6.51 13.34
C CYS A 279 43.64 -7.54 14.17
N ASP A 280 43.17 -7.16 15.37
CA ASP A 280 42.45 -8.10 16.22
C ASP A 280 41.03 -8.35 15.70
N SER A 281 40.38 -9.38 16.26
CA SER A 281 38.96 -9.70 15.98
C SER A 281 37.95 -8.56 16.24
N ASN A 282 38.35 -7.43 16.83
CA ASN A 282 37.53 -6.23 17.05
C ASN A 282 38.02 -5.02 16.21
N CYS A 283 38.81 -5.28 15.17
CA CYS A 283 39.36 -4.28 14.25
C CYS A 283 40.15 -3.17 14.93
N GLN A 284 40.89 -3.53 15.98
CA GLN A 284 41.88 -2.71 16.63
C GLN A 284 43.28 -3.17 16.21
N PHE A 285 44.18 -2.21 16.01
CA PHE A 285 45.57 -2.54 15.74
C PHE A 285 46.15 -3.37 16.88
N GLU A 286 46.90 -4.41 16.52
CA GLU A 286 47.59 -5.25 17.48
C GLU A 286 49.07 -4.86 17.63
N PRO A 287 49.68 -5.11 18.81
CA PRO A 287 51.11 -5.03 18.96
C PRO A 287 51.80 -6.08 18.07
N ARG A 288 52.72 -5.64 17.22
CA ARG A 288 53.51 -6.54 16.36
C ARG A 288 54.79 -6.95 17.04
N THR A 289 55.11 -8.24 16.99
CA THR A 289 56.35 -8.76 17.57
C THR A 289 57.31 -9.23 16.48
N TYR A 290 58.46 -8.57 16.36
CA TYR A 290 59.58 -9.01 15.54
C TYR A 290 60.59 -9.75 16.40
N VAL A 291 61.20 -10.77 15.82
CA VAL A 291 62.21 -11.57 16.49
C VAL A 291 63.45 -11.62 15.60
N ILE A 292 64.57 -11.11 16.10
CA ILE A 292 65.84 -11.16 15.38
C ILE A 292 66.46 -12.52 15.61
N THR A 293 66.58 -13.31 14.54
CA THR A 293 67.11 -14.68 14.58
C THR A 293 68.21 -14.91 13.56
N ASP A 294 68.39 -13.99 12.60
CA ASP A 294 69.38 -14.08 11.55
C ASP A 294 70.59 -13.18 11.88
N PRO A 295 71.82 -13.72 11.97
CA PRO A 295 73.03 -12.94 12.15
C PRO A 295 73.21 -11.83 11.09
N ALA A 296 72.69 -11.98 9.87
CA ALA A 296 72.76 -10.94 8.84
C ALA A 296 72.04 -9.64 9.23
N GLN A 297 71.11 -9.71 10.19
CA GLN A 297 70.40 -8.55 10.73
C GLN A 297 71.20 -7.80 11.79
N LEU A 298 72.38 -8.28 12.21
CA LEU A 298 73.22 -7.62 13.21
C LEU A 298 74.16 -6.60 12.56
N ILE A 299 74.33 -5.45 13.22
CA ILE A 299 75.19 -4.35 12.75
C ILE A 299 76.57 -4.48 13.40
N ASN A 300 77.62 -4.24 12.59
CA ASN A 300 79.03 -4.29 13.01
C ASN A 300 79.52 -5.67 13.46
N GLN A 301 79.19 -6.69 12.65
CA GLN A 301 79.82 -8.00 12.69
C GLN A 301 81.31 -7.82 12.31
N GLY A 302 82.25 -8.03 13.24
CA GLY A 302 83.68 -8.01 12.91
C GLY A 302 84.02 -9.02 11.80
N THR A 303 84.96 -8.67 10.90
CA THR A 303 85.35 -9.49 9.73
C THR A 303 86.20 -10.73 10.04
N PHE A 304 86.40 -11.07 11.31
CA PHE A 304 87.15 -12.25 11.75
C PHE A 304 86.45 -12.90 12.94
N CYS A 305 85.60 -13.88 12.67
CA CYS A 305 85.23 -14.91 13.64
C CYS A 305 85.89 -16.19 13.14
N ASP A 306 86.58 -16.93 14.01
CA ASP A 306 87.09 -18.24 13.61
C ASP A 306 85.88 -19.11 13.23
N GLY A 307 85.98 -19.84 12.11
CA GLY A 307 84.86 -20.57 11.54
C GLY A 307 84.46 -21.83 12.31
N ILE A 308 84.58 -21.85 13.64
CA ILE A 308 84.10 -22.93 14.48
C ILE A 308 82.72 -22.52 15.00
N GLY A 309 81.69 -23.26 14.59
CA GLY A 309 80.31 -23.10 15.05
C GLY A 309 80.13 -23.43 16.53
N ASP A 310 80.74 -22.61 17.38
CA ASP A 310 80.76 -22.64 18.82
C ASP A 310 80.19 -21.29 19.30
N ASN A 311 79.01 -21.32 19.91
CA ASN A 311 78.30 -20.14 20.43
C ASN A 311 78.93 -19.64 21.75
N ARG A 312 80.25 -19.51 21.81
CA ARG A 312 80.96 -18.77 22.85
C ARG A 312 82.02 -17.91 22.19
N TYR A 313 81.74 -16.61 22.15
CA TYR A 313 82.65 -15.56 21.68
C TYR A 313 83.82 -15.35 22.66
N ASP A 314 84.71 -16.34 22.77
CA ASP A 314 86.02 -16.15 23.38
C ASP A 314 87.02 -15.74 22.29
N GLY A 315 87.24 -14.43 22.13
CA GLY A 315 88.35 -13.91 21.30
C GLY A 315 88.04 -12.96 20.14
N CYS A 316 86.80 -12.48 19.95
CA CYS A 316 86.50 -11.44 18.95
C CYS A 316 86.58 -10.04 19.57
N ASN A 317 87.35 -9.12 18.97
CA ASN A 317 87.50 -7.73 19.45
C ASN A 317 86.28 -6.81 19.16
N ALA A 318 85.19 -7.30 18.59
CA ALA A 318 84.00 -6.48 18.32
C ALA A 318 82.70 -7.30 18.50
N GLN A 319 81.85 -6.84 19.42
CA GLN A 319 80.48 -7.31 19.61
C GLN A 319 79.54 -6.53 18.66
N PRO A 320 78.40 -7.10 18.20
CA PRO A 320 77.48 -6.38 17.35
C PRO A 320 76.92 -5.17 18.10
N THR A 321 77.08 -3.99 17.52
CA THR A 321 76.69 -2.72 18.14
C THR A 321 75.25 -2.32 17.84
N GLY A 322 74.48 -3.20 17.18
CA GLY A 322 73.13 -2.90 16.74
C GLY A 322 72.48 -4.06 15.99
N PHE A 323 71.24 -3.86 15.58
CA PHE A 323 70.51 -4.78 14.71
C PHE A 323 69.53 -4.01 13.83
N THR A 324 69.09 -4.64 12.76
CA THR A 324 68.07 -4.13 11.82
C THR A 324 66.87 -5.07 11.75
N TRP A 325 65.69 -4.52 11.51
CA TRP A 325 64.49 -5.28 11.20
C TRP A 325 63.72 -4.60 10.08
N GLN A 326 63.00 -5.41 9.32
CA GLN A 326 62.05 -4.92 8.34
C GLN A 326 60.68 -4.90 8.98
N ASP A 327 60.11 -3.70 9.09
CA ASP A 327 58.74 -3.52 9.51
C ASP A 327 57.82 -3.70 8.29
N SER A 328 56.73 -4.42 8.51
CA SER A 328 55.69 -4.69 7.49
C SER A 328 54.43 -3.86 7.75
N ALA A 329 54.52 -2.80 8.56
CA ALA A 329 53.36 -2.15 9.17
C ALA A 329 52.62 -1.15 8.29
N SER A 330 51.42 -0.85 8.78
CA SER A 330 50.43 0.09 8.23
C SER A 330 50.03 1.17 9.25
N PHE A 331 50.65 1.22 10.45
CA PHE A 331 50.33 2.18 11.51
C PHE A 331 51.58 2.89 12.06
N THR A 332 51.41 4.12 12.53
CA THR A 332 52.47 4.88 13.22
C THR A 332 52.53 4.44 14.69
N PRO A 333 53.66 3.88 15.17
CA PRO A 333 53.72 3.34 16.52
C PRO A 333 53.70 4.43 17.60
N SER A 334 52.91 4.22 18.64
CA SER A 334 52.93 5.05 19.86
C SER A 334 54.09 4.69 20.79
N MET A 335 54.55 3.43 20.74
CA MET A 335 55.59 2.90 21.61
C MET A 335 56.27 1.68 20.97
N ILE A 336 57.57 1.50 21.21
CA ILE A 336 58.30 0.27 20.89
C ILE A 336 58.97 -0.24 22.15
N GLN A 337 58.83 -1.53 22.41
CA GLN A 337 59.51 -2.25 23.47
C GLN A 337 60.52 -3.22 22.86
N ILE A 338 61.77 -3.15 23.30
CA ILE A 338 62.84 -4.02 22.82
C ILE A 338 63.34 -4.83 24.00
N GLU A 339 63.23 -6.13 23.88
CA GLU A 339 63.70 -7.11 24.86
C GLU A 339 64.94 -7.79 24.28
N PHE A 340 66.05 -7.73 25.00
CA PHE A 340 67.30 -8.34 24.57
C PHE A 340 68.05 -8.95 25.75
N ASP A 341 68.91 -9.91 25.40
CA ASP A 341 69.74 -10.63 26.34
C ASP A 341 71.10 -9.94 26.52
N ASN A 342 71.53 -9.79 27.78
CA ASN A 342 72.84 -9.25 28.13
C ASN A 342 73.83 -10.40 28.29
N GLY A 343 74.57 -10.74 27.24
CA GLY A 343 75.77 -11.55 27.44
C GLY A 343 77.00 -10.70 27.73
N VAL A 344 77.64 -11.06 28.85
CA VAL A 344 79.06 -10.90 29.22
C VAL A 344 79.48 -9.64 30.01
N ASN A 345 79.65 -9.84 31.32
CA ASN A 345 80.65 -9.25 32.24
C ASN A 345 80.82 -7.71 32.33
N CYS A 346 79.99 -7.05 33.13
CA CYS A 346 80.05 -5.61 33.39
C CYS A 346 80.95 -5.29 34.60
N VAL A 347 81.94 -4.40 34.42
CA VAL A 347 82.79 -3.91 35.51
C VAL A 347 82.18 -2.64 36.11
N GLY A 348 80.97 -2.75 36.68
CA GLY A 348 80.24 -1.63 37.29
C GLY A 348 78.89 -1.33 36.64
N ALA A 349 78.12 -0.41 37.25
CA ALA A 349 76.87 0.05 36.68
C ALA A 349 77.17 1.01 35.51
N GLU A 350 76.65 0.72 34.33
CA GLU A 350 76.86 1.54 33.13
C GLU A 350 75.52 1.92 32.49
N THR A 351 75.33 3.22 32.21
CA THR A 351 74.21 3.70 31.39
C THR A 351 74.60 3.63 29.92
N LYS A 352 73.80 2.93 29.12
CA LYS A 352 73.97 2.81 27.66
C LYS A 352 72.87 3.56 26.95
N ASN A 353 73.24 4.26 25.90
CA ASN A 353 72.33 5.02 25.05
C ASN A 353 71.97 4.18 23.81
N PHE A 354 70.72 4.26 23.42
CA PHE A 354 70.14 3.53 22.29
C PHE A 354 69.69 4.54 21.26
N ASP A 355 70.12 4.36 20.02
CA ASP A 355 69.77 5.21 18.89
C ASP A 355 68.87 4.43 17.92
N LEU A 356 67.62 4.85 17.79
CA LEU A 356 66.67 4.33 16.81
C LEU A 356 66.84 5.11 15.51
N ASN A 357 67.22 4.40 14.43
CA ASN A 357 67.47 5.00 13.12
C ASN A 357 68.42 6.21 13.19
N GLY A 358 69.45 6.11 14.04
CA GLY A 358 70.47 7.14 14.21
C GLY A 358 70.07 8.33 15.08
N VAL A 359 68.93 8.27 15.77
CA VAL A 359 68.49 9.30 16.73
C VAL A 359 68.34 8.68 18.12
N PHE A 360 68.85 9.38 19.13
CA PHE A 360 68.74 8.99 20.52
C PHE A 360 67.29 8.68 20.93
N ALA A 361 67.04 7.43 21.29
CA ALA A 361 65.73 6.87 21.58
C ALA A 361 65.54 6.57 23.08
N GLY A 362 66.63 6.44 23.84
CA GLY A 362 66.57 6.22 25.27
C GLY A 362 67.88 5.71 25.85
N SER A 363 67.89 5.46 27.15
CA SER A 363 69.04 4.84 27.82
C SER A 363 68.59 3.79 28.83
N ALA A 364 69.42 2.77 29.02
CA ALA A 364 69.22 1.75 30.05
C ALA A 364 70.46 1.71 30.95
N THR A 365 70.25 1.67 32.26
CA THR A 365 71.33 1.48 33.22
C THR A 365 71.41 0.01 33.56
N ILE A 366 72.51 -0.61 33.16
CA ILE A 366 72.79 -2.01 33.43
C ILE A 366 73.53 -2.06 34.77
N LEU A 367 72.97 -2.76 35.76
CA LEU A 367 73.61 -2.90 37.07
C LEU A 367 74.57 -4.11 37.07
N PRO A 368 75.59 -4.13 37.94
CA PRO A 368 76.57 -5.22 38.00
C PRO A 368 75.96 -6.62 38.22
N GLY A 369 74.79 -6.68 38.87
CA GLY A 369 74.07 -7.94 39.15
C GLY A 369 73.27 -8.49 37.96
N ASP A 370 73.04 -7.67 36.94
CA ASP A 370 72.30 -8.07 35.72
C ASP A 370 73.23 -8.76 34.69
N CYS A 371 74.53 -8.84 34.98
CA CYS A 371 75.56 -9.39 34.09
C CYS A 371 75.99 -10.78 34.60
N VAL A 372 75.17 -11.80 34.36
CA VAL A 372 75.41 -13.17 34.86
C VAL A 372 75.84 -14.11 33.73
N CYS A 373 77.07 -14.65 33.78
CA CYS A 373 77.55 -15.70 32.88
C CYS A 373 77.10 -17.12 33.34
N THR A 374 75.81 -17.32 33.63
CA THR A 374 75.24 -18.64 34.00
C THR A 374 73.83 -18.76 33.43
N PRO A 375 73.25 -19.95 33.23
CA PRO A 375 72.15 -20.18 32.26
C PRO A 375 70.78 -19.58 32.65
N ALA A 376 70.71 -18.69 33.64
CA ALA A 376 69.57 -17.83 33.92
C ALA A 376 69.91 -16.42 33.44
N HIS A 377 69.61 -16.13 32.17
CA HIS A 377 69.85 -14.84 31.54
C HIS A 377 68.73 -13.86 31.92
N GLN A 378 69.08 -12.62 32.28
CA GLN A 378 68.12 -11.58 32.64
C GLN A 378 67.83 -10.70 31.41
N MET A 379 66.62 -10.80 30.89
CA MET A 379 66.15 -9.98 29.77
C MET A 379 66.08 -8.51 30.18
N ASN A 380 66.67 -7.63 29.38
CA ASN A 380 66.55 -6.19 29.55
C ASN A 380 65.50 -5.65 28.59
N VAL A 381 64.76 -4.65 29.05
CA VAL A 381 63.67 -4.05 28.30
C VAL A 381 63.95 -2.57 28.12
N VAL A 382 64.02 -2.13 26.86
CA VAL A 382 64.09 -0.71 26.49
C VAL A 382 62.75 -0.30 25.90
N THR A 383 62.15 0.74 26.47
CA THR A 383 60.89 1.31 25.98
C THR A 383 61.16 2.66 25.34
N VAL A 384 60.77 2.81 24.08
CA VAL A 384 60.82 4.06 23.33
C VAL A 384 59.40 4.55 23.11
N ASN A 385 59.04 5.66 23.76
CA ASN A 385 57.73 6.29 23.58
C ASN A 385 57.79 7.31 22.44
N ASN A 386 56.76 7.36 21.61
CA ASN A 386 56.65 8.23 20.43
C ASN A 386 57.92 8.16 19.55
N PRO A 387 58.28 6.99 19.00
CA PRO A 387 59.49 6.78 18.23
C PRO A 387 59.43 7.53 16.88
N GLY A 388 59.70 8.84 16.90
CA GLY A 388 59.51 9.74 15.76
C GLY A 388 60.39 9.47 14.53
N THR A 389 61.46 8.67 14.69
CA THR A 389 62.31 8.22 13.58
C THR A 389 61.99 6.83 13.07
N TYR A 390 60.99 6.15 13.62
CA TYR A 390 60.58 4.82 13.16
C TYR A 390 60.06 4.87 11.72
N SER A 391 60.56 3.96 10.89
CA SER A 391 60.13 3.81 9.51
C SER A 391 59.02 2.75 9.42
N VAL A 392 57.77 3.23 9.37
CA VAL A 392 56.58 2.37 9.17
C VAL A 392 56.62 1.74 7.78
N GLY A 393 56.46 0.42 7.70
CA GLY A 393 56.58 -0.36 6.46
C GLY A 393 58.00 -0.41 5.88
N GLY A 394 58.99 0.02 6.65
CA GLY A 394 60.37 0.25 6.20
C GLY A 394 61.42 -0.48 7.04
N SER A 395 62.69 -0.27 6.66
CA SER A 395 63.81 -0.81 7.41
C SER A 395 64.09 0.05 8.63
N ASN A 396 64.21 -0.58 9.79
CA ASN A 396 64.56 0.04 11.05
C ASN A 396 65.87 -0.53 11.58
N SER A 397 66.55 0.26 12.39
CA SER A 397 67.83 -0.06 13.02
C SER A 397 67.87 0.47 14.44
N MET A 398 68.45 -0.31 15.33
CA MET A 398 68.75 0.11 16.69
C MET A 398 70.25 -0.02 16.90
N LEU A 399 70.91 1.05 17.32
CA LEU A 399 72.33 1.07 17.61
C LEU A 399 72.58 1.41 19.08
N LEU A 400 73.56 0.74 19.68
CA LEU A 400 74.16 1.10 20.95
C LEU A 400 75.24 2.15 20.71
N THR A 401 75.08 3.35 21.28
CA THR A 401 76.17 4.33 21.25
C THR A 401 77.18 4.05 22.34
N ALA A 402 78.45 3.88 21.93
CA ALA A 402 79.51 3.34 22.79
C ALA A 402 79.92 4.28 23.93
N SER A 403 80.05 3.71 25.12
CA SER A 403 80.98 4.13 26.19
C SER A 403 82.17 3.14 26.16
N PRO A 404 83.42 3.52 26.50
CA PRO A 404 84.65 2.89 25.98
C PRO A 404 85.03 1.52 26.60
N SER A 405 84.07 0.77 27.13
CA SER A 405 84.24 -0.59 27.64
C SER A 405 83.43 -1.58 26.77
N CYS A 406 84.11 -2.58 26.23
CA CYS A 406 83.63 -3.56 25.25
C CYS A 406 82.23 -4.14 25.56
N PHE A 407 81.22 -3.81 24.76
CA PHE A 407 79.88 -4.43 24.82
C PHE A 407 79.15 -4.38 23.49
N GLY A 408 78.36 -5.42 23.22
CA GLY A 408 77.36 -5.50 22.15
C GLY A 408 76.43 -6.69 22.42
N PHE A 409 75.47 -6.93 21.53
CA PHE A 409 74.43 -7.95 21.74
C PHE A 409 75.03 -9.37 21.73
N SER A 410 74.71 -10.21 22.71
CA SER A 410 75.30 -11.55 22.82
C SER A 410 74.56 -12.60 21.99
N ASN A 411 75.29 -13.65 21.58
CA ASN A 411 74.82 -14.76 20.73
C ASN A 411 74.88 -16.11 21.48
N VAL A 412 74.34 -16.19 22.69
CA VAL A 412 74.40 -17.40 23.54
C VAL A 412 73.00 -17.57 24.16
N LEU A 413 72.20 -18.63 24.03
CA LEU A 413 72.36 -20.04 23.66
C LEU A 413 70.97 -20.64 23.30
N MET A 414 70.94 -21.77 22.59
CA MET A 414 69.80 -22.69 22.41
C MET A 414 68.49 -22.09 21.85
N GLY A 415 68.37 -22.04 20.51
CA GLY A 415 67.06 -21.94 19.85
C GLY A 415 66.83 -20.70 18.97
N GLY A 416 67.83 -19.83 18.81
CA GLY A 416 67.89 -18.91 17.67
C GLY A 416 67.17 -17.56 17.81
N VAL A 417 66.94 -17.02 19.01
CA VAL A 417 66.34 -15.67 19.20
C VAL A 417 67.32 -14.73 19.91
N PHE A 418 67.65 -13.60 19.29
CA PHE A 418 68.62 -12.60 19.76
C PHE A 418 67.97 -11.38 20.41
N VAL A 419 66.87 -10.89 19.84
CA VAL A 419 66.15 -9.69 20.27
C VAL A 419 64.68 -9.87 19.94
N ARG A 420 63.79 -9.48 20.85
CA ARG A 420 62.35 -9.35 20.59
C ARG A 420 61.99 -7.87 20.55
N ILE A 421 61.30 -7.44 19.51
CA ILE A 421 60.87 -6.05 19.32
C ILE A 421 59.34 -6.09 19.24
N THR A 422 58.67 -5.48 20.21
CA THR A 422 57.23 -5.32 20.22
C THR A 422 56.87 -3.89 19.86
N VAL A 423 56.15 -3.70 18.76
CA VAL A 423 55.76 -2.41 18.20
C VAL A 423 54.28 -2.20 18.51
N PHE A 424 53.97 -1.21 19.34
CA PHE A 424 52.61 -0.91 19.78
C PHE A 424 52.00 0.22 18.95
N PRO A 425 50.72 0.08 18.55
CA PRO A 425 49.99 1.11 17.80
C PRO A 425 49.72 2.38 18.59
#